data_AF-A0A8S2DKT3-F1
#
_entry.id   AF-A0A8S2DKT3-F1
#
_cell.length_a   1.000
_cell.length_b   1.000
_cell.length_c   1.000
_cell.angle_alpha   90.00
_cell.angle_beta   90.00
_cell.angle_gamma   90.00
#
_symmetry.space_group_name_H-M   'P 1'
#
loop_
_entity.id
_entity.type
_entity.pdbx_description
1 polymer ?
#
loop_
_entity_poly.entity_id
_entity_poly.type
_entity_poly.pdbx_seq_one_letter_code
_entity_poly.pdbx_strand_id
1 'polypeptide(L)'
;MDIQEPSNVSDLPDDYIIGEAAVKIFKAQEIRNNTVLATTTTEEVLAILDSDVKNYMILRKNVVLHDPMRFSTALFILTGRNGYDFIRMNLLCALPSIVTVENLIRQHHIQLNECYFRFDQLRQHMNTLKTNFMWGSEDCTGVVFHINYNSIRNTFIGFVTPLTDEEKAPLINIHMAKPLTPILSKSTSFILSSYSTNNKVKSNDILRRWLYIYHECVKRNIRIIGFSTDYDAKYLKSMRVISGFFGHLPNFDLLTTPD
;
A
#
# COMPACT_ATOMS: atom_id res chain seq x y z
N MET A 1 0.87 -9.24 -36.87
CA MET A 1 2.24 -9.17 -36.34
C MET A 1 2.59 -10.61 -36.01
N ASP A 2 3.35 -11.27 -36.88
CA ASP A 2 3.70 -12.68 -36.71
C ASP A 2 4.61 -12.82 -35.49
N ILE A 3 4.15 -13.57 -34.50
CA ILE A 3 4.90 -13.85 -33.28
C ILE A 3 5.64 -15.16 -33.52
N GLN A 4 6.96 -15.09 -33.62
CA GLN A 4 7.83 -16.26 -33.64
C GLN A 4 7.71 -17.04 -32.33
N GLU A 5 7.56 -18.36 -32.42
CA GLU A 5 7.63 -19.25 -31.26
C GLU A 5 9.02 -19.17 -30.60
N PRO A 6 9.11 -19.22 -29.26
CA PRO A 6 10.38 -19.19 -28.57
C PRO A 6 11.19 -20.45 -28.90
N SER A 7 12.41 -20.23 -29.41
CA SER A 7 13.29 -21.27 -29.92
C SER A 7 14.03 -22.07 -28.84
N ASN A 8 13.85 -21.77 -27.55
CA ASN A 8 14.54 -22.43 -26.44
C ASN A 8 13.65 -22.62 -25.19
N VAL A 9 13.77 -23.81 -24.59
CA VAL A 9 13.02 -24.25 -23.39
C VAL A 9 13.38 -23.44 -22.13
N SER A 10 14.53 -22.77 -22.12
CA SER A 10 15.01 -21.92 -21.00
C SER A 10 14.27 -20.60 -20.84
N ASP A 11 13.49 -20.18 -21.84
CA ASP A 11 12.76 -18.90 -21.83
C ASP A 11 11.32 -19.06 -21.30
N LEU A 12 10.96 -20.27 -20.86
CA LEU A 12 9.63 -20.61 -20.38
C LEU A 12 9.54 -20.38 -18.86
N PRO A 13 8.48 -19.73 -18.35
CA PRO A 13 8.32 -19.46 -16.92
C PRO A 13 8.38 -20.77 -16.10
N ASP A 14 8.87 -20.73 -14.86
CA ASP A 14 8.97 -21.90 -13.99
C ASP A 14 7.65 -22.69 -13.88
N ASP A 15 6.50 -22.00 -13.92
CA ASP A 15 5.16 -22.62 -13.92
C ASP A 15 4.84 -23.42 -15.19
N TYR A 16 5.40 -23.03 -16.35
CA TYR A 16 5.34 -23.81 -17.60
C TYR A 16 6.16 -25.09 -17.47
N ILE A 17 7.35 -24.99 -16.88
CA ILE A 17 8.23 -26.13 -16.62
C ILE A 17 7.55 -27.10 -15.65
N ILE A 18 6.85 -26.60 -14.62
CA ILE A 18 6.09 -27.43 -13.67
C ILE A 18 4.90 -28.12 -14.34
N GLY A 19 4.15 -27.43 -15.19
CA GLY A 19 3.03 -28.02 -15.92
C GLY A 19 3.48 -29.09 -16.93
N GLU A 20 4.52 -28.80 -17.72
CA GLU A 20 5.07 -29.75 -18.68
C GLU A 20 5.77 -30.93 -17.97
N ALA A 21 6.42 -30.69 -16.84
CA ALA A 21 7.00 -31.72 -15.98
C ALA A 21 5.91 -32.60 -15.34
N ALA A 22 4.79 -32.04 -14.90
CA ALA A 22 3.66 -32.82 -14.38
C ALA A 22 3.12 -33.76 -15.48
N VAL A 23 2.90 -33.26 -16.70
CA VAL A 23 2.48 -34.08 -17.85
C VAL A 23 3.51 -35.16 -18.18
N LYS A 24 4.82 -34.85 -18.16
CA LYS A 24 5.89 -35.82 -18.37
C LYS A 24 5.98 -36.86 -17.24
N ILE A 25 5.75 -36.48 -15.99
CA ILE A 25 5.72 -37.37 -14.82
C ILE A 25 4.53 -38.32 -14.92
N PHE A 26 3.35 -37.83 -15.30
CA PHE A 26 2.17 -38.67 -15.52
C PHE A 26 2.37 -39.66 -16.67
N LYS A 27 2.95 -39.22 -17.80
CA LYS A 27 3.36 -40.11 -18.91
C LYS A 27 4.45 -41.12 -18.51
N ALA A 28 5.39 -40.73 -17.64
CA ALA A 28 6.44 -41.64 -17.15
C ALA A 28 5.92 -42.65 -16.11
N GLN A 29 4.89 -42.28 -15.33
CA GLN A 29 4.18 -43.19 -14.44
C GLN A 29 3.31 -44.20 -15.22
N GLU A 30 2.76 -43.81 -16.36
CA GLU A 30 2.05 -44.70 -17.30
C GLU A 30 2.97 -45.82 -17.85
N ILE A 31 4.21 -45.48 -18.22
CA ILE A 31 5.21 -46.47 -18.68
C ILE A 31 5.60 -47.45 -17.56
N ARG A 32 5.62 -47.01 -16.29
CA ARG A 32 5.94 -47.88 -15.14
C ARG A 32 4.77 -48.76 -14.69
N ASN A 33 3.53 -48.33 -14.89
CA ASN A 33 2.34 -49.02 -14.41
C ASN A 33 1.69 -49.95 -15.45
N ASN A 34 2.27 -50.10 -16.65
CA ASN A 34 1.82 -51.04 -17.68
C ASN A 34 2.05 -52.54 -17.37
N THR A 35 2.03 -52.90 -16.10
CA THR A 35 1.57 -54.23 -15.68
C THR A 35 0.26 -54.02 -14.93
N VAL A 36 -0.84 -54.34 -15.63
CA VAL A 36 -2.21 -54.58 -15.12
C VAL A 36 -3.22 -53.41 -15.22
N LEU A 37 -4.11 -53.57 -16.21
CA LEU A 37 -5.52 -53.12 -16.35
C LEU A 37 -5.87 -51.63 -16.17
N ALA A 38 -6.25 -50.99 -17.30
CA ALA A 38 -7.48 -50.19 -17.53
C ALA A 38 -7.19 -49.11 -18.59
N THR A 39 -7.41 -49.42 -19.87
CA THR A 39 -7.00 -48.58 -21.01
C THR A 39 -8.03 -47.55 -21.46
N THR A 40 -9.25 -47.53 -20.91
CA THR A 40 -10.33 -46.66 -21.42
C THR A 40 -10.52 -45.37 -20.62
N THR A 41 -10.21 -45.35 -19.33
CA THR A 41 -10.40 -44.17 -18.47
C THR A 41 -9.21 -43.21 -18.50
N THR A 42 -8.03 -43.70 -18.84
CA THR A 42 -6.78 -42.91 -18.86
C THR A 42 -6.65 -42.02 -20.09
N GLU A 43 -7.07 -42.50 -21.26
CA GLU A 43 -7.06 -41.69 -22.49
C GLU A 43 -8.05 -40.51 -22.41
N GLU A 44 -9.23 -40.73 -21.80
CA GLU A 44 -10.22 -39.68 -21.56
C GLU A 44 -9.69 -38.61 -20.58
N VAL A 45 -9.02 -39.03 -19.50
CA VAL A 45 -8.40 -38.09 -18.54
C VAL A 45 -7.28 -37.29 -19.20
N LEU A 46 -6.46 -37.91 -20.05
CA LEU A 46 -5.40 -37.21 -20.80
C LEU A 46 -5.99 -36.22 -21.82
N ALA A 47 -7.09 -36.57 -22.49
CA ALA A 47 -7.76 -35.68 -23.43
C ALA A 47 -8.42 -34.47 -22.72
N ILE A 48 -8.98 -34.68 -21.52
CA ILE A 48 -9.51 -33.60 -20.69
C ILE A 48 -8.37 -32.68 -20.23
N LEU A 49 -7.25 -33.24 -19.76
CA LEU A 49 -6.08 -32.45 -19.37
C LEU A 49 -5.49 -31.64 -20.54
N ASP A 50 -5.40 -32.22 -21.73
CA ASP A 50 -4.88 -31.52 -22.92
C ASP A 50 -5.83 -30.43 -23.41
N SER A 51 -7.14 -30.66 -23.30
CA SER A 51 -8.19 -29.67 -23.54
C SER A 51 -8.12 -28.52 -22.53
N ASP A 52 -7.96 -28.82 -21.24
CA ASP A 52 -7.85 -27.83 -20.17
C ASP A 52 -6.56 -27.00 -20.31
N VAL A 53 -5.44 -27.59 -20.70
CA VAL A 53 -4.19 -26.89 -21.02
C VAL A 53 -4.36 -25.98 -22.25
N LYS A 54 -5.05 -26.44 -23.30
CA LYS A 54 -5.34 -25.60 -24.48
C LYS A 54 -6.29 -24.44 -24.12
N ASN A 55 -7.34 -24.70 -23.36
CA ASN A 55 -8.26 -23.67 -22.87
C ASN A 55 -7.56 -22.65 -21.97
N TYR A 56 -6.64 -23.11 -21.11
CA TYR A 56 -5.75 -22.27 -20.30
C TYR A 56 -4.88 -21.36 -21.17
N MET A 57 -4.29 -21.87 -22.26
CA MET A 57 -3.49 -21.08 -23.20
C MET A 57 -4.32 -20.01 -23.93
N ILE A 58 -5.58 -20.32 -24.25
CA ILE A 58 -6.52 -19.38 -24.91
C ILE A 58 -6.96 -18.28 -23.95
N LEU A 59 -7.32 -18.63 -22.71
CA LEU A 59 -7.71 -17.65 -21.68
C LEU A 59 -6.58 -16.68 -21.35
N ARG A 60 -5.34 -17.15 -21.28
CA ARG A 60 -4.15 -16.30 -21.07
C ARG A 60 -3.96 -15.25 -22.15
N LYS A 61 -4.29 -15.56 -23.41
CA LYS A 61 -4.20 -14.60 -24.52
C LYS A 61 -5.33 -13.56 -24.52
N ASN A 62 -6.49 -13.89 -23.93
CA ASN A 62 -7.72 -13.12 -24.09
C ASN A 62 -8.12 -12.29 -22.86
N VAL A 63 -7.59 -12.58 -21.66
CA VAL A 63 -7.85 -11.74 -20.47
C VAL A 63 -6.89 -10.56 -20.44
N VAL A 64 -7.24 -9.51 -21.18
CA VAL A 64 -6.55 -8.22 -21.10
C VAL A 64 -7.19 -7.41 -19.97
N LEU A 65 -6.68 -7.60 -18.75
CA LEU A 65 -6.83 -6.59 -17.72
C LEU A 65 -6.07 -5.34 -18.19
N HIS A 66 -6.71 -4.18 -18.16
CA HIS A 66 -6.13 -2.94 -18.68
C HIS A 66 -4.90 -2.46 -17.86
N ASP A 67 -4.76 -2.97 -16.63
CA ASP A 67 -3.57 -2.92 -15.77
C ASP A 67 -3.67 -4.02 -14.68
N PRO A 68 -3.29 -5.28 -14.99
CA PRO A 68 -3.43 -6.39 -14.05
C PRO A 68 -2.57 -6.17 -12.81
N MET A 69 -1.45 -5.47 -12.94
CA MET A 69 -0.50 -5.28 -11.85
C MET A 69 -1.08 -4.36 -10.77
N ARG A 70 -1.66 -3.21 -11.14
CA ARG A 70 -2.31 -2.32 -10.16
C ARG A 70 -3.51 -2.97 -9.50
N PHE A 71 -4.33 -3.69 -10.28
CA PHE A 71 -5.47 -4.41 -9.75
C PHE A 71 -5.03 -5.47 -8.73
N SER A 72 -4.03 -6.28 -9.08
CA SER A 72 -3.51 -7.33 -8.21
C SER A 72 -2.83 -6.78 -6.96
N THR A 73 -2.09 -5.68 -7.05
CA THR A 73 -1.53 -5.00 -5.88
C THR A 73 -2.64 -4.46 -4.96
N ALA A 74 -3.66 -3.81 -5.51
CA ALA A 74 -4.80 -3.33 -4.72
C ALA A 74 -5.55 -4.48 -4.05
N LEU A 75 -5.83 -5.56 -4.79
CA LEU A 75 -6.47 -6.76 -4.27
C LEU A 75 -5.64 -7.38 -3.15
N PHE A 76 -4.32 -7.54 -3.35
CA PHE A 76 -3.40 -8.08 -2.35
C PHE A 76 -3.38 -7.24 -1.06
N ILE A 77 -3.38 -5.91 -1.17
CA ILE A 77 -3.43 -5.01 -0.02
C ILE A 77 -4.76 -5.12 0.73
N LEU A 78 -5.88 -5.25 0.02
CA LEU A 78 -7.22 -5.30 0.62
C LEU A 78 -7.54 -6.66 1.26
N THR A 79 -7.20 -7.76 0.61
CA THR A 79 -7.54 -9.12 1.08
C THR A 79 -6.43 -9.75 1.93
N GLY A 80 -5.25 -9.16 1.93
CA GLY A 80 -4.04 -9.77 2.48
C GLY A 80 -3.55 -10.96 1.65
N ARG A 81 -2.42 -11.53 2.09
CA ARG A 81 -1.72 -12.62 1.37
C ARG A 81 -2.60 -13.86 1.17
N ASN A 82 -3.29 -14.32 2.22
CA ASN A 82 -4.10 -15.54 2.16
C ASN A 82 -5.33 -15.35 1.26
N GLY A 83 -6.02 -14.21 1.38
CA GLY A 83 -7.18 -13.92 0.54
C GLY A 83 -6.81 -13.76 -0.92
N TYR A 84 -5.67 -13.12 -1.20
CA TYR A 84 -5.15 -12.99 -2.55
C TYR A 84 -4.79 -14.35 -3.15
N ASP A 85 -4.10 -15.19 -2.38
CA ASP A 85 -3.70 -16.52 -2.86
C ASP A 85 -4.91 -17.42 -3.14
N PHE A 86 -5.93 -17.37 -2.27
CA PHE A 86 -7.19 -18.05 -2.48
C PHE A 86 -7.86 -17.61 -3.79
N ILE A 87 -7.99 -16.30 -4.03
CA ILE A 87 -8.61 -15.78 -5.26
C ILE A 87 -7.77 -16.16 -6.48
N ARG A 88 -6.44 -16.03 -6.40
CA ARG A 88 -5.50 -16.40 -7.47
C ARG A 88 -5.60 -17.89 -7.84
N MET A 89 -5.74 -18.77 -6.87
CA MET A 89 -5.92 -20.21 -7.12
C MET A 89 -7.25 -20.54 -7.81
N ASN A 90 -8.30 -19.76 -7.53
CA ASN A 90 -9.61 -19.93 -8.17
C ASN A 90 -9.73 -19.19 -9.52
N LEU A 91 -8.82 -18.25 -9.81
CA LEU A 91 -8.74 -17.51 -11.07
C LEU A 91 -7.41 -17.81 -11.76
N LEU A 92 -7.27 -19.06 -12.23
CA LEU A 92 -6.08 -19.54 -12.93
C LEU A 92 -5.68 -18.57 -14.05
N CYS A 93 -4.40 -18.17 -14.07
CA CYS A 93 -3.81 -17.21 -15.00
C CYS A 93 -4.31 -15.76 -14.97
N ALA A 94 -5.34 -15.42 -14.19
CA ALA A 94 -5.85 -14.06 -14.19
C ALA A 94 -5.00 -13.09 -13.35
N LEU A 95 -4.31 -13.62 -12.32
CA LEU A 95 -3.58 -12.82 -11.34
C LEU A 95 -2.10 -13.25 -11.24
N PRO A 96 -1.16 -12.29 -11.11
CA PRO A 96 0.26 -12.57 -10.90
C PRO A 96 0.54 -13.38 -9.63
N SER A 97 1.71 -14.00 -9.58
CA SER A 97 2.20 -14.67 -8.37
C SER A 97 2.35 -13.70 -7.19
N ILE A 98 2.28 -14.22 -5.97
CA ILE A 98 2.52 -13.43 -4.75
C ILE A 98 3.90 -12.76 -4.82
N VAL A 99 4.92 -13.49 -5.28
CA VAL A 99 6.30 -12.98 -5.40
C VAL A 99 6.35 -11.78 -6.35
N THR A 100 5.63 -11.84 -7.47
CA THR A 100 5.53 -10.73 -8.42
C THR A 100 4.90 -9.50 -7.78
N VAL A 101 3.78 -9.67 -7.07
CA VAL A 101 3.09 -8.56 -6.39
C VAL A 101 3.94 -7.97 -5.26
N GLU A 102 4.57 -8.81 -4.45
CA GLU A 102 5.47 -8.35 -3.39
C GLU A 102 6.68 -7.59 -3.95
N ASN A 103 7.27 -8.07 -5.05
CA ASN A 103 8.37 -7.38 -5.72
C ASN A 103 7.93 -6.02 -6.28
N LEU A 104 6.74 -5.93 -6.87
CA LEU A 104 6.18 -4.65 -7.33
C LEU A 104 5.99 -3.67 -6.17
N ILE A 105 5.45 -4.13 -5.04
CA ILE A 105 5.29 -3.31 -3.83
C ILE A 105 6.65 -2.84 -3.32
N ARG A 106 7.67 -3.71 -3.32
CA ARG A 106 9.04 -3.37 -2.88
C ARG A 106 9.74 -2.41 -3.84
N GLN A 107 9.47 -2.51 -5.14
CA GLN A 107 10.04 -1.64 -6.17
C GLN A 107 9.38 -0.25 -6.19
N HIS A 108 8.22 -0.06 -5.56
CA HIS A 108 7.63 1.26 -5.46
C HIS A 108 8.53 2.23 -4.69
N HIS A 109 8.81 3.36 -5.34
CA HIS A 109 9.74 4.39 -4.86
C HIS A 109 9.25 5.19 -3.64
N ILE A 110 8.02 4.96 -3.17
CA ILE A 110 7.47 5.70 -2.04
C ILE A 110 7.85 4.98 -0.75
N GLN A 111 8.98 5.37 -0.17
CA GLN A 111 9.38 4.97 1.17
C GLN A 111 8.97 6.05 2.16
N LEU A 112 8.26 5.67 3.22
CA LEU A 112 7.97 6.55 4.34
C LEU A 112 9.18 6.54 5.26
N ASN A 113 9.73 7.73 5.52
CA ASN A 113 10.79 7.92 6.49
C ASN A 113 10.20 8.44 7.79
N GLU A 114 10.67 7.93 8.92
CA GLU A 114 10.26 8.41 10.24
C GLU A 114 10.64 9.89 10.41
N CYS A 115 9.82 10.66 11.13
CA CYS A 115 10.03 12.08 11.43
C CYS A 115 10.10 13.00 10.18
N TYR A 116 9.81 12.50 8.98
CA TYR A 116 9.89 13.28 7.76
C TYR A 116 8.50 13.80 7.36
N PHE A 117 8.36 15.12 7.36
CA PHE A 117 7.15 15.79 6.88
C PHE A 117 7.15 15.92 5.35
N ARG A 118 6.15 15.31 4.73
CA ARG A 118 6.02 15.20 3.26
C ARG A 118 5.25 16.36 2.63
N PHE A 119 5.65 17.60 2.94
CA PHE A 119 4.91 18.80 2.51
C PHE A 119 4.87 18.97 0.99
N ASP A 120 5.94 18.62 0.28
CA ASP A 120 6.00 18.76 -1.18
C ASP A 120 5.11 17.72 -1.87
N GLN A 121 5.10 16.48 -1.37
CA GLN A 121 4.21 15.43 -1.86
C GLN A 121 2.75 15.73 -1.51
N LEU A 122 2.49 16.31 -0.32
CA LEU A 122 1.16 16.82 0.02
C LEU A 122 0.73 17.88 -1.00
N ARG A 123 1.60 18.83 -1.36
CA ARG A 123 1.27 19.85 -2.37
C ARG A 123 0.94 19.23 -3.73
N GLN A 124 1.70 18.24 -4.17
CA GLN A 124 1.42 17.49 -5.39
C GLN A 124 0.04 16.80 -5.32
N HIS A 125 -0.27 16.15 -4.21
CA HIS A 125 -1.58 15.52 -3.96
C HIS A 125 -2.74 16.52 -3.95
N MET A 126 -2.54 17.70 -3.37
CA MET A 126 -3.52 18.78 -3.37
C MET A 126 -3.77 19.32 -4.79
N ASN A 127 -2.73 19.42 -5.61
CA ASN A 127 -2.84 19.85 -7.01
C ASN A 127 -3.64 18.85 -7.87
N THR A 128 -3.48 17.54 -7.67
CA THR A 128 -4.27 16.53 -8.42
C THR A 128 -5.75 16.61 -8.08
N LEU A 129 -6.06 16.95 -6.82
CA LEU A 129 -7.43 17.16 -6.33
C LEU A 129 -7.99 18.56 -6.61
N LYS A 130 -7.18 19.47 -7.17
CA LYS A 130 -7.55 20.86 -7.46
C LYS A 130 -8.12 21.60 -6.25
N THR A 131 -7.54 21.39 -5.08
CA THR A 131 -7.90 22.10 -3.85
C THR A 131 -6.66 22.65 -3.14
N ASN A 132 -6.84 23.74 -2.43
CA ASN A 132 -5.82 24.30 -1.54
C ASN A 132 -6.22 24.18 -0.06
N PHE A 133 -7.40 23.63 0.25
CA PHE A 133 -7.93 23.58 1.61
C PHE A 133 -7.79 22.20 2.20
N MET A 134 -7.32 22.12 3.44
CA MET A 134 -7.20 20.85 4.16
C MET A 134 -7.65 20.96 5.63
N TRP A 135 -8.00 19.81 6.18
CA TRP A 135 -8.15 19.58 7.60
C TRP A 135 -6.98 18.72 8.10
N GLY A 136 -6.30 19.16 9.15
CA GLY A 136 -5.22 18.38 9.78
C GLY A 136 -5.78 17.46 10.84
N SER A 137 -5.19 16.29 11.03
CA SER A 137 -5.46 15.46 12.20
C SER A 137 -4.18 14.87 12.78
N GLU A 138 -4.16 14.75 14.10
CA GLU A 138 -3.06 14.15 14.84
C GLU A 138 -3.60 13.13 15.84
N ASP A 139 -3.03 11.93 15.82
CA ASP A 139 -3.34 10.87 16.77
C ASP A 139 -2.11 9.99 17.08
N CYS A 140 -2.13 9.31 18.23
CA CYS A 140 -1.10 8.38 18.69
C CYS A 140 -1.67 6.97 18.83
N THR A 141 -1.07 5.99 18.15
CA THR A 141 -1.43 4.57 18.32
C THR A 141 -0.31 3.78 18.99
N GLY A 142 -0.68 2.76 19.76
CA GLY A 142 0.26 1.78 20.31
C GLY A 142 0.90 0.93 19.22
N VAL A 143 2.16 0.53 19.44
CA VAL A 143 2.91 -0.31 18.52
C VAL A 143 3.31 -1.61 19.21
N VAL A 144 3.10 -2.73 18.52
CA VAL A 144 3.70 -4.01 18.93
C VAL A 144 5.13 -4.04 18.42
N PHE A 145 6.08 -4.11 19.34
CA PHE A 145 7.51 -4.14 19.00
C PHE A 145 7.86 -5.44 18.28
N HIS A 146 8.33 -5.31 17.04
CA HIS A 146 8.89 -6.43 16.31
C HIS A 146 10.15 -5.97 15.57
N ILE A 147 11.31 -6.50 15.98
CA ILE A 147 12.58 -6.18 15.35
C ILE A 147 12.71 -7.08 14.13
N ASN A 148 12.81 -6.47 12.96
CA ASN A 148 13.02 -7.16 11.70
C ASN A 148 14.35 -6.67 11.09
N TYR A 149 15.13 -7.57 10.51
CA TYR A 149 16.31 -7.16 9.74
C TYR A 149 15.92 -6.88 8.30
N ASN A 150 16.18 -5.66 7.81
CA ASN A 150 16.03 -5.31 6.40
C ASN A 150 17.38 -5.52 5.70
N SER A 151 17.49 -6.62 4.97
CA SER A 151 18.70 -6.99 4.23
C SER A 151 19.07 -6.02 3.10
N ILE A 152 18.07 -5.35 2.48
CA ILE A 152 18.30 -4.41 1.37
C ILE A 152 19.06 -3.17 1.87
N ARG A 153 18.71 -2.68 3.06
CA ARG A 153 19.35 -1.50 3.66
C ARG A 153 20.48 -1.85 4.63
N ASN A 154 20.65 -3.13 4.94
CA ASN A 154 21.50 -3.60 6.03
C ASN A 154 21.19 -2.88 7.36
N THR A 155 19.89 -2.72 7.65
CA THR A 155 19.41 -2.01 8.85
C THR A 155 18.37 -2.84 9.56
N PHE A 156 18.38 -2.83 10.88
CA PHE A 156 17.22 -3.32 11.63
C PHE A 156 16.08 -2.29 11.59
N ILE A 157 14.90 -2.75 11.17
CA ILE A 157 13.64 -2.02 11.10
C ILE A 157 12.71 -2.50 12.21
N GLY A 158 11.79 -1.65 12.65
CA GLY A 158 10.94 -1.95 13.82
C GLY A 158 11.64 -1.70 15.17
N PHE A 159 12.89 -1.23 15.14
CA PHE A 159 13.35 -0.33 16.19
C PHE A 159 12.58 0.97 16.03
N VAL A 160 11.76 1.25 17.04
CA VAL A 160 11.36 2.62 17.31
C VAL A 160 12.64 3.42 17.53
N THR A 161 12.79 4.56 16.85
CA THR A 161 13.93 5.46 17.08
C THR A 161 14.07 5.67 18.60
N PRO A 162 15.20 5.29 19.22
CA PRO A 162 15.37 5.41 20.66
C PRO A 162 15.17 6.87 21.07
N LEU A 163 14.27 7.11 22.02
CA LEU A 163 14.04 8.46 22.52
C LEU A 163 15.21 8.94 23.39
N THR A 164 15.89 7.99 24.03
CA THR A 164 17.16 8.08 24.75
C THR A 164 17.87 6.73 24.63
N ASP A 165 19.14 6.64 25.06
CA ASP A 165 19.93 5.39 25.02
C ASP A 165 19.25 4.19 25.73
N GLU A 166 18.23 4.44 26.57
CA GLU A 166 17.56 3.44 27.40
C GLU A 166 16.03 3.32 27.16
N GLU A 167 15.37 4.30 26.53
CA GLU A 167 13.91 4.36 26.44
C GLU A 167 13.39 4.10 25.01
N LYS A 168 12.66 2.99 24.84
CA LYS A 168 11.91 2.67 23.62
C LYS A 168 10.59 3.45 23.62
N ALA A 169 10.19 3.99 22.46
CA ALA A 169 8.89 4.66 22.37
C ALA A 169 7.74 3.64 22.14
N PRO A 170 6.74 3.57 23.03
CA PRO A 170 5.61 2.65 22.89
C PRO A 170 4.56 3.04 21.84
N LEU A 171 4.58 4.29 21.37
CA LEU A 171 3.57 4.83 20.46
C LEU A 171 4.18 5.33 19.15
N ILE A 172 3.36 5.35 18.10
CA ILE A 172 3.60 6.13 16.89
C ILE A 172 2.56 7.25 16.83
N ASN A 173 3.03 8.47 16.71
CA ASN A 173 2.22 9.65 16.41
C ASN A 173 2.10 9.80 14.88
N ILE A 174 0.88 9.97 14.39
CA ILE A 174 0.55 10.05 12.97
C ILE A 174 -0.12 11.40 12.69
N HIS A 175 0.41 12.09 11.69
CA HIS A 175 -0.15 13.33 11.15
C HIS A 175 -0.81 13.02 9.83
N MET A 176 -2.11 13.26 9.74
CA MET A 176 -2.85 13.15 8.49
C MET A 176 -3.36 14.52 8.02
N ALA A 177 -3.44 14.66 6.71
CA ALA A 177 -4.04 15.81 6.05
C ALA A 177 -5.20 15.30 5.20
N LYS A 178 -6.40 15.81 5.46
CA LYS A 178 -7.59 15.53 4.67
C LYS A 178 -7.85 16.71 3.74
N PRO A 179 -7.64 16.57 2.42
CA PRO A 179 -8.02 17.59 1.45
C PRO A 179 -9.54 17.83 1.51
N LEU A 180 -9.93 19.08 1.47
CA LEU A 180 -11.33 19.50 1.42
C LEU A 180 -11.66 19.84 -0.03
N THR A 181 -12.39 18.94 -0.67
CA THR A 181 -12.88 19.10 -2.04
C THR A 181 -14.40 19.28 -2.02
N PRO A 182 -14.98 20.09 -2.93
CA PRO A 182 -16.44 20.22 -3.03
C PRO A 182 -17.14 18.88 -3.24
N ILE A 183 -16.45 17.95 -3.91
CA ILE A 183 -16.89 16.57 -4.10
C ILE A 183 -16.21 15.72 -3.02
N LEU A 184 -16.90 15.47 -1.91
CA LEU A 184 -16.35 14.79 -0.73
C LEU A 184 -15.84 13.37 -1.05
N SER A 185 -16.47 12.69 -2.02
CA SER A 185 -16.17 11.31 -2.42
C SER A 185 -14.81 11.08 -3.09
N LYS A 186 -14.10 12.15 -3.50
CA LYS A 186 -12.78 12.05 -4.14
C LYS A 186 -11.60 12.34 -3.22
N SER A 187 -11.83 12.83 -2.00
CA SER A 187 -10.72 13.19 -1.12
C SER A 187 -10.21 11.95 -0.39
N THR A 188 -8.98 11.52 -0.68
CA THR A 188 -8.27 10.55 0.17
C THR A 188 -7.37 11.30 1.15
N SER A 189 -7.36 10.85 2.40
CA SER A 189 -6.46 11.39 3.41
C SER A 189 -5.01 11.10 3.04
N PHE A 190 -4.12 12.03 3.33
CA PHE A 190 -2.70 11.94 3.05
C PHE A 190 -1.93 11.83 4.37
N ILE A 191 -1.05 10.85 4.51
CA ILE A 191 -0.15 10.75 5.66
C ILE A 191 0.98 11.77 5.47
N LEU A 192 0.95 12.83 6.28
CA LEU A 192 1.90 13.93 6.24
C LEU A 192 3.23 13.55 6.91
N SER A 193 3.17 12.93 8.09
CA SER A 193 4.33 12.51 8.87
C SER A 193 3.92 11.42 9.86
N SER A 194 4.85 10.56 10.22
CA SER A 194 4.68 9.61 11.33
C SER A 194 6.00 9.45 12.06
N TYR A 195 5.95 9.37 13.38
CA TYR A 195 7.14 9.16 14.20
C TYR A 195 6.82 8.59 15.56
N SER A 196 7.80 7.95 16.16
CA SER A 196 7.64 7.33 17.46
C SER A 196 7.69 8.30 18.64
N THR A 197 6.93 8.01 19.69
CA THR A 197 6.85 8.84 20.90
C THR A 197 6.50 8.02 22.15
N ASN A 198 6.84 8.55 23.32
CA ASN A 198 6.44 8.02 24.64
C ASN A 198 5.28 8.78 25.26
N ASN A 199 4.59 9.60 24.46
CA ASN A 199 3.46 10.40 24.89
C ASN A 199 3.78 11.47 25.97
N LYS A 200 5.05 11.65 26.38
CA LYS A 200 5.47 12.66 27.38
C LYS A 200 5.53 14.10 26.84
N VAL A 201 5.11 14.28 25.58
CA VAL A 201 5.04 15.56 24.87
C VAL A 201 4.13 16.54 25.61
N LYS A 202 4.57 17.79 25.81
CA LYS A 202 3.77 18.83 26.48
C LYS A 202 2.92 19.60 25.47
N SER A 203 1.90 20.32 25.95
CA SER A 203 1.06 21.18 25.12
C SER A 203 1.84 22.21 24.31
N ASN A 204 2.92 22.77 24.85
CA ASN A 204 3.76 23.74 24.12
C ASN A 204 4.46 23.09 22.91
N ASP A 205 4.86 21.83 23.02
CA ASP A 205 5.51 21.09 21.93
C ASP A 205 4.50 20.73 20.84
N ILE A 206 3.27 20.39 21.23
CA ILE A 206 2.13 20.23 20.30
C ILE A 206 1.87 21.54 19.54
N LEU A 207 1.74 22.66 20.25
CA LEU A 207 1.52 23.98 19.63
C LEU A 207 2.62 24.36 18.65
N ARG A 208 3.90 24.22 19.04
CA ARG A 208 5.05 24.52 18.16
C ARG A 208 4.99 23.70 16.87
N ARG A 209 4.61 22.43 16.99
CA ARG A 209 4.50 21.53 15.85
C ARG A 209 3.31 21.87 14.95
N TRP A 210 2.14 22.18 15.49
CA TRP A 210 1.01 22.65 14.70
C TRP A 210 1.32 23.97 13.97
N LEU A 211 2.00 24.89 14.64
CA LEU A 211 2.46 26.14 14.03
C LEU A 211 3.47 25.90 12.92
N TYR A 212 4.41 24.95 13.10
CA TYR A 212 5.34 24.54 12.05
C TYR A 212 4.61 23.96 10.84
N ILE A 213 3.69 23.01 11.05
CA ILE A 213 2.86 22.42 10.00
C ILE A 213 2.08 23.51 9.26
N TYR A 214 1.43 24.39 10.01
CA TYR A 214 0.68 25.51 9.46
C TYR A 214 1.56 26.41 8.58
N HIS A 215 2.72 26.83 9.08
CA HIS A 215 3.64 27.70 8.35
C HIS A 215 4.18 27.04 7.06
N GLU A 216 4.56 25.76 7.12
CA GLU A 216 5.05 25.02 5.95
C GLU A 216 3.95 24.77 4.90
N CYS A 217 2.70 24.59 5.33
CA CYS A 217 1.55 24.53 4.43
C CYS A 217 1.28 25.88 3.77
N VAL A 218 1.31 26.98 4.52
CA VAL A 218 1.09 28.34 3.98
C VAL A 218 2.12 28.67 2.90
N LYS A 219 3.41 28.37 3.12
CA LYS A 219 4.47 28.55 2.11
C LYS A 219 4.18 27.85 0.78
N ARG A 220 3.41 26.77 0.81
CA ARG A 220 3.03 25.96 -0.36
C ARG A 220 1.62 26.26 -0.86
N ASN A 221 1.04 27.38 -0.43
CA ASN A 221 -0.33 27.78 -0.76
C ASN A 221 -1.37 26.70 -0.37
N ILE A 222 -1.15 26.06 0.78
CA ILE A 222 -2.10 25.12 1.39
C ILE A 222 -2.67 25.80 2.63
N ARG A 223 -4.00 25.93 2.68
CA ARG A 223 -4.74 26.52 3.78
C ARG A 223 -5.30 25.43 4.68
N ILE A 224 -4.87 25.44 5.94
CA ILE A 224 -5.42 24.55 6.97
C ILE A 224 -6.62 25.25 7.60
N ILE A 225 -7.80 24.61 7.54
CA ILE A 225 -9.04 25.15 8.13
C ILE A 225 -9.12 24.83 9.62
N GLY A 226 -8.60 23.68 10.03
CA GLY A 226 -8.62 23.24 11.41
C GLY A 226 -7.78 22.01 11.64
N PHE A 227 -7.64 21.67 12.91
CA PHE A 227 -7.02 20.44 13.38
C PHE A 227 -8.04 19.63 14.20
N SER A 228 -7.98 18.31 14.09
CA SER A 228 -8.66 17.37 15.00
C SER A 228 -7.65 16.46 15.68
N THR A 229 -7.95 16.07 16.91
CA THR A 229 -7.08 15.24 17.72
C THR A 229 -7.88 14.59 18.85
N ASP A 230 -7.24 13.69 19.57
CA ASP A 230 -7.80 12.97 20.71
C ASP A 230 -8.06 13.85 21.94
N TYR A 231 -8.85 13.31 22.88
CA TYR A 231 -9.31 14.01 24.07
C TYR A 231 -8.25 14.14 25.19
N ASP A 232 -6.97 13.88 24.92
CA ASP A 232 -5.94 14.05 25.95
C ASP A 232 -5.86 15.51 26.42
N ALA A 233 -5.69 15.71 27.73
CA ALA A 233 -5.63 17.05 28.35
C ALA A 233 -4.58 17.97 27.70
N LYS A 234 -3.45 17.42 27.24
CA LYS A 234 -2.40 18.17 26.55
C LYS A 234 -2.85 18.70 25.18
N TYR A 235 -3.66 17.94 24.45
CA TYR A 235 -4.22 18.34 23.18
C TYR A 235 -5.35 19.36 23.40
N LEU A 236 -6.25 19.13 24.36
CA LEU A 236 -7.29 20.09 24.71
C LEU A 236 -6.73 21.45 25.12
N LYS A 237 -5.66 21.46 25.92
CA LYS A 237 -4.96 22.70 26.30
C LYS A 237 -4.37 23.40 25.06
N SER A 238 -3.79 22.64 24.13
CA SER A 238 -3.26 23.18 22.87
C SER A 238 -4.38 23.73 21.98
N MET A 239 -5.49 22.99 21.86
CA MET A 239 -6.68 23.40 21.12
C MET A 239 -7.30 24.69 21.68
N ARG A 240 -7.38 24.82 23.01
CA ARG A 240 -7.88 26.04 23.65
C ARG A 240 -7.05 27.26 23.28
N VAL A 241 -5.72 27.13 23.29
CA VAL A 241 -4.81 28.22 22.90
C VAL A 241 -4.92 28.52 21.41
N ILE A 242 -4.90 27.49 20.56
CA ILE A 242 -4.89 27.69 19.10
C ILE A 242 -6.25 28.15 18.56
N SER A 243 -7.36 27.76 19.19
CA SER A 243 -8.69 28.25 18.82
C SER A 243 -8.84 29.74 19.13
N GLY A 244 -8.22 30.20 20.24
CA GLY A 244 -8.10 31.64 20.50
C GLY A 244 -7.23 32.35 19.45
N PHE A 245 -6.14 31.72 19.01
CA PHE A 245 -5.28 32.24 17.94
C PHE A 245 -6.01 32.33 16.58
N PHE A 246 -6.65 31.24 16.13
CA PHE A 246 -7.42 31.22 14.88
C PHE A 246 -8.69 32.08 14.95
N GLY A 247 -9.27 32.28 16.14
CA GLY A 247 -10.40 33.16 16.37
C GLY A 247 -10.05 34.65 16.35
N HIS A 248 -8.82 35.02 16.74
CA HIS A 248 -8.35 36.43 16.74
C HIS A 248 -7.58 36.81 15.46
N LEU A 249 -7.02 35.84 14.75
CA LEU A 249 -6.40 36.02 13.44
C LEU A 249 -7.13 35.14 12.42
N PRO A 250 -8.40 35.44 12.08
CA PRO A 250 -9.07 34.70 11.03
C PRO A 250 -8.27 34.90 9.74
N ASN A 251 -7.77 33.81 9.15
CA ASN A 251 -7.15 33.83 7.81
C ASN A 251 -8.17 34.07 6.68
N PHE A 252 -9.32 34.66 7.02
CA PHE A 252 -10.43 34.89 6.13
C PHE A 252 -11.24 36.10 6.59
N ASP A 253 -11.46 37.00 5.64
CA ASP A 253 -12.64 37.84 5.59
C ASP A 253 -13.63 37.11 4.67
N LEU A 254 -14.57 36.37 5.27
CA LEU A 254 -15.57 35.56 4.56
C LEU A 254 -16.57 36.41 3.76
N LEU A 255 -16.46 37.74 3.82
CA LEU A 255 -17.40 38.69 3.23
C LEU A 255 -16.84 39.45 2.02
N THR A 256 -15.56 39.25 1.65
CA THR A 256 -14.89 40.12 0.65
C THR A 256 -14.27 39.41 -0.56
N THR A 257 -14.49 38.11 -0.76
CA THR A 257 -14.19 37.49 -2.06
C THR A 257 -15.39 37.64 -3.00
N PRO A 258 -15.29 38.46 -4.08
CA PRO A 258 -16.30 38.47 -5.12
C PRO A 258 -16.18 37.19 -5.97
N ASP A 259 -17.32 36.71 -6.45
CA ASP A 259 -17.50 35.56 -7.34
C ASP A 259 -16.69 35.63 -8.65
#